data_AF-A0A197KHM8-F1
#
_entry.id   AF-A0A197KHM8-F1
#
_cell.length_a   1.000
_cell.length_b   1.000
_cell.length_c   1.000
_cell.angle_alpha   90.00
_cell.angle_beta   90.00
_cell.angle_gamma   90.00
#
_symmetry.space_group_name_H-M   'P 1'
#
loop_
_entity.id
_entity.type
_entity.pdbx_description
1 polymer ?
#
loop_
_entity_poly.entity_id
_entity_poly.type
_entity_poly.pdbx_seq_one_letter_code
_entity_poly.pdbx_strand_id
1 'polypeptide(L)'
;MTSVPVYTNACIAPGPSGTSVYLIGVPASNEGRLEVYTVDLSNINSPVAAFKTSQLNTFWSSDAAKACYGFENNQNDLNSPIILQQFEPKSYFANIFPNGTIASPGYFKNTDFVSPKLCSVTGSAENMDWFTAYVNVTSPTTNSSWTGMRLHATNASENSINFVISEYPTSSPLLSVGTYVTTATSMAMSHGHHTVFDTKGGGMTYTVMNSAAPITSSNYSTVSLSTPQQVNMNGVDLTSSAIPITMDDAAYILDEAPDVSIRIYYINPGQSTNLLRVSVSGNVPMFSSSMAATALDENIILYSTSGGVATFNSFNINTMAWSGPNLMMPAYPPGLPTTSTTPSTPTTPSTPKLVDTSCPGSGCPKHTSPTGAIIGGIVGGLALLAIAAFFLIRYRRNSNKSAPGAVSASSAETGNQNMGTVTPMQQNYVLKRPSLQLPQYQQQHQPSTQLQQWQVFDPYHSVNPQARSLDEGSGSPILHLVQQQQQPSPVIFWPQSQGDAAGQAQLQPYMYLPPTVGTIAPQQTNTGINVPYSQPVYTQGFGATTPPNVYIPVRQTHTTVTGSQPDVQPGEGNV
;
A
#
# COMPACT_ATOMS: atom_id res chain seq x y z
N MET A 1 22.90 -17.27 12.28
CA MET A 1 21.78 -16.57 11.61
C MET A 1 20.61 -16.56 12.59
N THR A 2 19.94 -15.43 12.75
CA THR A 2 18.75 -15.32 13.59
C THR A 2 17.55 -15.89 12.84
N SER A 3 16.73 -16.68 13.53
CA SER A 3 15.44 -17.11 13.00
C SER A 3 14.57 -15.89 12.69
N VAL A 4 13.73 -15.99 11.65
CA VAL A 4 12.73 -14.96 11.37
C VAL A 4 11.82 -14.80 12.59
N PRO A 5 11.59 -13.57 13.09
CA PRO A 5 10.73 -13.34 14.23
C PRO A 5 9.25 -13.63 13.89
N VAL A 6 8.51 -14.05 14.92
CA VAL A 6 7.09 -14.39 14.82
C VAL A 6 6.29 -13.26 15.44
N TYR A 7 5.40 -12.67 14.63
CA TYR A 7 4.47 -11.64 15.08
C TYR A 7 3.05 -12.03 14.71
N THR A 8 2.12 -11.88 15.66
CA THR A 8 0.69 -12.12 15.41
C THR A 8 0.13 -11.10 14.41
N ASN A 9 0.52 -9.83 14.58
CA ASN A 9 0.13 -8.71 13.74
C ASN A 9 1.38 -8.01 13.19
N ALA A 10 2.05 -8.68 12.24
CA ALA A 10 3.11 -8.07 11.43
C ALA A 10 2.52 -7.16 10.35
N CYS A 11 3.35 -6.23 9.88
CA CYS A 11 3.26 -5.74 8.51
C CYS A 11 4.58 -6.05 7.79
N ILE A 12 4.52 -6.09 6.47
CA ILE A 12 5.72 -6.19 5.62
C ILE A 12 5.69 -5.09 4.56
N ALA A 13 6.86 -4.63 4.14
CA ALA A 13 7.04 -3.63 3.09
C ALA A 13 8.26 -3.95 2.22
N PRO A 14 8.35 -3.40 1.00
CA PRO A 14 9.48 -3.65 0.11
C PRO A 14 10.79 -3.17 0.73
N GLY A 15 11.83 -4.01 0.62
CA GLY A 15 13.17 -3.68 1.11
C GLY A 15 13.97 -2.85 0.10
N PRO A 16 15.21 -2.46 0.45
CA PRO A 16 16.09 -1.67 -0.43
C PRO A 16 16.66 -2.48 -1.60
N SER A 17 16.50 -3.80 -1.58
CA SER A 17 16.80 -4.68 -2.71
C SER A 17 15.52 -5.34 -3.20
N GLY A 18 15.40 -5.59 -4.51
CA GLY A 18 14.30 -6.34 -5.13
C GLY A 18 14.16 -7.79 -4.65
N THR A 19 15.01 -8.24 -3.72
CA THR A 19 14.96 -9.55 -3.09
C THR A 19 14.88 -9.49 -1.57
N SER A 20 14.53 -8.33 -1.00
CA SER A 20 14.41 -8.16 0.45
C SER A 20 13.11 -7.48 0.84
N VAL A 21 12.66 -7.73 2.05
CA VAL A 21 11.52 -7.02 2.66
C VAL A 21 11.90 -6.50 4.04
N TYR A 22 11.19 -5.47 4.49
CA TYR A 22 11.14 -5.14 5.90
C TYR A 22 10.03 -5.93 6.57
N LEU A 23 10.35 -6.56 7.70
CA LEU A 23 9.38 -7.20 8.59
C LEU A 23 9.31 -6.39 9.88
N ILE A 24 8.12 -5.89 10.18
CA ILE A 24 7.90 -4.95 11.29
C ILE A 24 6.78 -5.51 12.17
N GLY A 25 7.00 -5.51 13.47
CA GLY A 25 6.02 -6.02 14.43
C GLY A 25 6.39 -5.69 15.87
N VAL A 26 5.50 -6.10 16.78
CA VAL A 26 5.72 -6.01 18.24
C VAL A 26 5.65 -7.44 18.77
N PRO A 27 6.73 -7.97 19.36
CA PRO A 27 6.71 -9.31 19.93
C PRO A 27 5.82 -9.32 21.18
N ALA A 28 4.95 -10.33 21.31
CA ALA A 28 4.05 -10.46 22.46
C ALA A 28 4.80 -10.57 23.81
N SER A 29 6.06 -11.00 23.80
CA SER A 29 6.93 -11.05 24.99
C SER A 29 7.51 -9.69 25.40
N ASN A 30 7.37 -8.64 24.59
CA ASN A 30 7.92 -7.32 24.84
C ASN A 30 6.99 -6.23 24.30
N GLU A 31 5.81 -6.12 24.91
CA GLU A 31 4.79 -5.16 24.54
C GLU A 31 5.32 -3.71 24.59
N GLY A 32 4.93 -2.89 23.61
CA GLY A 32 5.46 -1.53 23.44
C GLY A 32 6.80 -1.46 22.71
N ARG A 33 7.49 -2.57 22.43
CA ARG A 33 8.71 -2.57 21.63
C ARG A 33 8.43 -2.89 20.17
N LEU A 34 8.37 -1.86 19.34
CA LEU A 34 8.36 -2.03 17.89
C LEU A 34 9.73 -2.49 17.42
N GLU A 35 9.80 -3.58 16.68
CA GLU A 35 11.02 -4.12 16.09
C GLU A 35 10.94 -4.10 14.57
N VAL A 36 12.08 -3.83 13.94
CA VAL A 36 12.23 -3.79 12.48
C VAL A 36 13.37 -4.72 12.10
N TYR A 37 13.08 -5.64 11.18
CA TYR A 37 14.06 -6.53 10.58
C TYR A 37 14.09 -6.29 9.07
N THR A 38 15.26 -6.45 8.47
CA THR A 38 15.38 -6.67 7.03
C THR A 38 15.48 -8.18 6.80
N VAL A 39 14.68 -8.72 5.90
CA VAL A 39 14.66 -10.15 5.57
C VAL A 39 15.13 -10.32 4.14
N ASP A 40 16.25 -11.00 3.94
CA ASP A 40 16.75 -11.41 2.64
C ASP A 40 16.00 -12.66 2.15
N LEU A 41 15.40 -12.55 0.97
CA LEU A 41 14.59 -13.56 0.30
C LEU A 41 15.27 -14.13 -0.95
N SER A 42 16.56 -13.85 -1.17
CA SER A 42 17.36 -14.45 -2.25
C SER A 42 17.26 -15.98 -2.28
N ASN A 43 17.09 -16.60 -1.11
CA ASN A 43 16.60 -17.97 -0.95
C ASN A 43 15.32 -17.99 -0.10
N ILE A 44 14.16 -17.95 -0.75
CA ILE A 44 12.86 -17.92 -0.08
C ILE A 44 12.58 -19.16 0.81
N ASN A 45 13.27 -20.28 0.58
CA ASN A 45 13.15 -21.48 1.42
C ASN A 45 13.99 -21.41 2.71
N SER A 46 14.91 -20.44 2.80
CA SER A 46 15.76 -20.21 3.97
C SER A 46 16.02 -18.70 4.14
N PRO A 47 14.98 -17.92 4.43
CA PRO A 47 15.09 -16.47 4.55
C PRO A 47 15.99 -16.08 5.72
N VAL A 48 16.80 -15.04 5.53
CA VAL A 48 17.74 -14.55 6.55
C VAL A 48 17.25 -13.22 7.09
N ALA A 49 16.80 -13.21 8.34
CA ALA A 49 16.40 -11.99 9.04
C ALA A 49 17.60 -11.34 9.74
N ALA A 50 17.79 -10.05 9.50
CA ALA A 50 18.76 -9.21 10.19
C ALA A 50 18.01 -8.12 10.98
N PHE A 51 18.27 -8.05 12.29
CA PHE A 51 17.72 -6.98 13.13
C PHE A 51 18.24 -5.63 12.63
N LYS A 52 17.33 -4.68 12.42
CA LYS A 52 17.67 -3.35 11.92
C LYS A 52 17.61 -2.31 13.03
N THR A 53 16.49 -2.23 13.73
CA THR A 53 16.26 -1.23 14.78
C THR A 53 15.06 -1.60 15.64
N SER A 54 14.88 -0.90 16.77
CA SER A 54 13.67 -0.99 17.58
C SER A 54 13.36 0.33 18.27
N GLN A 55 12.09 0.59 18.55
CA GLN A 55 11.63 1.73 19.34
C GLN A 55 10.76 1.23 20.48
N LEU A 56 11.08 1.63 21.72
CA LEU A 56 10.26 1.34 22.88
C LEU A 56 9.30 2.50 23.13
N ASN A 57 8.00 2.26 22.96
CA ASN A 57 6.94 3.22 23.20
C ASN A 57 5.62 2.49 23.52
N THR A 58 4.91 2.91 24.56
CA THR A 58 3.65 2.30 25.01
C THR A 58 2.48 2.42 24.01
N PHE A 59 2.65 3.15 22.90
CA PHE A 59 1.67 3.22 21.82
C PHE A 59 1.63 1.95 20.95
N TRP A 60 2.72 1.18 20.90
CA TRP A 60 2.82 0.00 20.05
C TRP A 60 2.29 -1.24 20.75
N SER A 61 1.49 -2.04 20.06
CA SER A 61 0.89 -3.25 20.62
C SER A 61 1.09 -4.48 19.73
N SER A 62 1.35 -5.64 20.32
CA SER A 62 1.38 -6.94 19.63
C SER A 62 0.03 -7.34 19.07
N ASP A 63 -1.05 -6.89 19.71
CA ASP A 63 -2.42 -7.32 19.42
C ASP A 63 -3.11 -6.42 18.40
N ALA A 64 -2.58 -5.21 18.18
CA ALA A 64 -3.09 -4.27 17.20
C ALA A 64 -2.66 -4.64 15.77
N ALA A 65 -3.60 -4.61 14.82
CA ALA A 65 -3.32 -4.85 13.41
C ALA A 65 -2.41 -3.75 12.85
N LYS A 66 -1.56 -4.10 11.87
CA LYS A 66 -0.59 -3.17 11.27
C LYS A 66 -0.62 -3.28 9.75
N ALA A 67 -0.37 -2.15 9.08
CA ALA A 67 -0.08 -2.11 7.66
C ALA A 67 1.19 -1.28 7.43
N CYS A 68 1.93 -1.65 6.39
CA CYS A 68 3.14 -0.94 6.01
C CYS A 68 3.12 -0.61 4.52
N TYR A 69 3.55 0.60 4.20
CA TYR A 69 3.51 1.16 2.85
C TYR A 69 4.87 1.76 2.53
N GLY A 70 5.45 1.41 1.39
CA GLY A 70 6.64 2.09 0.87
C GLY A 70 6.25 3.41 0.19
N PHE A 71 7.10 4.43 0.26
CA PHE A 71 6.92 5.63 -0.56
C PHE A 71 7.41 5.37 -1.99
N GLU A 72 6.46 5.26 -2.91
CA GLU A 72 6.69 4.71 -4.25
C GLU A 72 7.46 5.66 -5.17
N ASN A 73 7.26 6.96 -5.02
CA ASN A 73 7.95 7.95 -5.85
C ASN A 73 9.39 8.27 -5.38
N ASN A 74 9.84 7.66 -4.28
CA ASN A 74 11.20 7.85 -3.75
C ASN A 74 12.05 6.58 -3.78
N GLN A 75 11.68 5.54 -4.56
CA GLN A 75 12.42 4.26 -4.58
C GLN A 75 13.90 4.36 -4.98
N ASN A 76 14.32 5.43 -5.68
CA ASN A 76 15.73 5.66 -6.01
C ASN A 76 16.54 6.24 -4.83
N ASP A 77 15.87 6.76 -3.80
CA ASP A 77 16.52 7.19 -2.58
C ASP A 77 16.71 5.97 -1.68
N LEU A 78 17.98 5.64 -1.42
CA LEU A 78 18.37 4.58 -0.49
C LEU A 78 17.81 4.78 0.92
N ASN A 79 17.30 5.98 1.22
CA ASN A 79 16.66 6.34 2.47
C ASN A 79 15.14 6.62 2.35
N SER A 80 14.48 6.13 1.30
CA SER A 80 13.01 6.18 1.18
C SER A 80 12.36 5.52 2.40
N PRO A 81 11.52 6.23 3.17
CA PRO A 81 10.93 5.67 4.37
C PRO A 81 9.82 4.66 4.05
N ILE A 82 9.43 3.94 5.10
CA ILE A 82 8.25 3.10 5.13
C ILE A 82 7.28 3.75 6.11
N ILE A 83 6.02 3.87 5.73
CA ILE A 83 4.96 4.24 6.66
C ILE A 83 4.50 2.98 7.37
N LEU A 84 4.66 2.95 8.69
CA LEU A 84 3.93 2.02 9.55
C LEU A 84 2.64 2.69 10.00
N GLN A 85 1.51 1.99 9.89
CA GLN A 85 0.23 2.35 10.49
C GLN A 85 -0.26 1.20 11.36
N GLN A 86 -0.51 1.48 12.64
CA GLN A 86 -1.20 0.59 13.57
C GLN A 86 -2.70 0.96 13.61
N PHE A 87 -3.57 -0.04 13.67
CA PHE A 87 -5.03 0.07 13.64
C PHE A 87 -5.63 -0.50 14.91
N GLU A 88 -6.56 0.25 15.50
CA GLU A 88 -7.31 -0.05 16.74
C GLU A 88 -6.45 -0.48 17.96
N PRO A 89 -6.92 -0.26 19.21
CA PRO A 89 -7.98 0.66 19.61
C PRO A 89 -7.60 2.14 19.40
N LYS A 90 -6.32 2.44 19.13
CA LYS A 90 -5.84 3.77 18.76
C LYS A 90 -4.95 3.68 17.53
N SER A 91 -5.19 4.59 16.59
CA SER A 91 -4.41 4.62 15.37
C SER A 91 -3.16 5.47 15.51
N TYR A 92 -2.01 4.84 15.28
CA TYR A 92 -0.70 5.48 15.30
C TYR A 92 0.04 5.21 14.01
N PHE A 93 0.78 6.20 13.52
CA PHE A 93 1.68 6.01 12.40
C PHE A 93 3.08 6.51 12.72
N ALA A 94 4.08 5.92 12.07
CA ALA A 94 5.46 6.38 12.13
C ALA A 94 6.16 6.10 10.81
N ASN A 95 7.06 7.01 10.43
CA ASN A 95 7.98 6.77 9.32
C ASN A 95 9.19 6.00 9.85
N ILE A 96 9.53 4.91 9.17
CA ILE A 96 10.69 4.06 9.45
C ILE A 96 11.67 4.24 8.30
N PHE A 97 12.88 4.70 8.62
CA PHE A 97 13.90 4.98 7.62
C PHE A 97 14.85 3.79 7.44
N PRO A 98 15.32 3.50 6.22
CA PRO A 98 16.33 2.48 5.94
C PRO A 98 17.63 2.61 6.74
N ASN A 99 17.95 3.81 7.24
CA ASN A 99 19.09 4.04 8.14
C ASN A 99 18.87 3.52 9.58
N GLY A 100 17.69 2.97 9.91
CA GLY A 100 17.35 2.45 11.23
C GLY A 100 16.69 3.46 12.16
N THR A 101 16.40 4.68 11.69
CA THR A 101 15.66 5.67 12.48
C THR A 101 14.16 5.39 12.42
N ILE A 102 13.47 5.45 13.56
CA ILE A 102 12.01 5.39 13.64
C ILE A 102 11.53 6.74 14.16
N ALA A 103 10.70 7.43 13.38
CA ALA A 103 10.10 8.70 13.78
C ALA A 103 9.23 8.53 15.04
N SER A 104 9.02 9.61 15.78
CA SER A 104 8.05 9.60 16.89
C SER A 104 6.66 9.27 16.36
N PRO A 105 5.88 8.40 17.03
CA PRO A 105 4.55 8.04 16.57
C PRO A 105 3.62 9.26 16.53
N GLY A 106 2.99 9.50 15.38
CA GLY A 106 1.93 10.48 15.18
C GLY A 106 0.55 9.84 15.25
N TYR A 107 -0.49 10.66 15.41
CA TYR A 107 -1.89 10.24 15.35
C TYR A 107 -2.78 11.39 14.89
N PHE A 108 -3.96 11.07 14.37
CA PHE A 108 -5.00 12.06 14.09
C PHE A 108 -5.94 12.16 15.29
N LYS A 109 -6.13 13.36 15.83
CA LYS A 109 -6.94 13.55 17.03
C LYS A 109 -8.41 13.20 16.75
N ASN A 110 -9.01 12.39 17.63
CA ASN A 110 -10.40 11.93 17.53
C ASN A 110 -10.69 11.13 16.26
N THR A 111 -9.70 10.44 15.70
CA THR A 111 -9.89 9.62 14.50
C THR A 111 -9.04 8.37 14.61
N ASP A 112 -9.71 7.22 14.61
CA ASP A 112 -9.08 5.92 14.53
C ASP A 112 -9.48 5.23 13.22
N PHE A 113 -8.49 4.65 12.55
CA PHE A 113 -8.69 3.77 11.42
C PHE A 113 -9.15 2.40 11.92
N VAL A 114 -10.22 1.91 11.30
CA VAL A 114 -10.91 0.70 11.74
C VAL A 114 -10.13 -0.56 11.39
N SER A 115 -9.52 -0.61 10.21
CA SER A 115 -8.87 -1.83 9.74
C SER A 115 -7.82 -1.52 8.67
N PRO A 116 -6.69 -2.27 8.64
CA PRO A 116 -5.76 -2.21 7.52
C PRO A 116 -6.42 -2.58 6.20
N LYS A 117 -7.49 -3.41 6.23
CA LYS A 117 -8.24 -3.80 5.02
C LYS A 117 -9.02 -2.65 4.40
N LEU A 118 -9.21 -1.57 5.15
CA LEU A 118 -10.01 -0.41 4.76
C LEU A 118 -9.16 0.86 4.60
N CYS A 119 -7.85 0.70 4.39
CA CYS A 119 -6.92 1.77 4.12
C CYS A 119 -6.10 1.42 2.87
N SER A 120 -6.15 2.25 1.84
CA SER A 120 -5.51 1.99 0.55
C SER A 120 -4.75 3.21 0.05
N VAL A 121 -3.58 2.97 -0.56
CA VAL A 121 -2.80 4.01 -1.26
C VAL A 121 -3.47 4.30 -2.59
N THR A 122 -3.82 5.55 -2.85
CA THR A 122 -4.58 5.95 -4.04
C THR A 122 -3.87 6.98 -4.91
N GLY A 123 -2.65 7.34 -4.53
CA GLY A 123 -1.76 8.18 -5.31
C GLY A 123 -0.42 8.34 -4.62
N SER A 124 0.63 8.58 -5.41
CA SER A 124 1.96 8.95 -4.95
C SER A 124 2.56 10.02 -5.86
N ALA A 125 3.22 11.01 -5.27
CA ALA A 125 3.95 12.07 -5.96
C ALA A 125 4.95 12.72 -5.01
N GLU A 126 6.19 12.86 -5.49
CA GLU A 126 7.33 13.33 -4.70
C GLU A 126 7.52 12.56 -3.39
N ASN A 127 7.37 13.26 -2.27
CA ASN A 127 7.50 12.74 -0.91
C ASN A 127 6.12 12.57 -0.25
N MET A 128 5.05 12.56 -1.04
CA MET A 128 3.68 12.48 -0.54
C MET A 128 2.97 11.26 -1.12
N ASP A 129 2.29 10.55 -0.24
CA ASP A 129 1.35 9.49 -0.60
C ASP A 129 -0.05 9.87 -0.13
N TRP A 130 -1.03 9.55 -0.95
CA TRP A 130 -2.44 9.78 -0.68
C TRP A 130 -3.11 8.46 -0.34
N PHE A 131 -3.97 8.52 0.66
CA PHE A 131 -4.71 7.36 1.11
C PHE A 131 -6.19 7.70 1.17
N THR A 132 -7.01 6.68 0.97
CA THR A 132 -8.42 6.67 1.33
C THR A 132 -8.58 5.66 2.45
N ALA A 133 -9.19 6.08 3.55
CA ALA A 133 -9.34 5.24 4.72
C ALA A 133 -10.75 5.32 5.31
N TYR A 134 -11.19 4.20 5.89
CA TYR A 134 -12.41 4.12 6.70
C TYR A 134 -12.07 4.32 8.18
N VAL A 135 -12.78 5.23 8.83
CA VAL A 135 -12.52 5.62 10.22
C VAL A 135 -13.72 5.42 11.14
N ASN A 136 -13.46 5.37 12.43
CA ASN A 136 -14.47 5.15 13.48
C ASN A 136 -15.42 6.34 13.71
N VAL A 137 -15.11 7.51 13.15
CA VAL A 137 -15.92 8.72 13.26
C VAL A 137 -16.63 9.03 11.95
N THR A 138 -17.90 9.39 12.06
CA THR A 138 -18.68 9.88 10.91
C THR A 138 -18.63 11.40 10.90
N SER A 139 -18.23 11.98 9.77
CA SER A 139 -18.22 13.42 9.60
C SER A 139 -19.64 13.99 9.70
N PRO A 140 -19.90 14.99 10.54
CA PRO A 140 -21.23 15.59 10.66
C PRO A 140 -21.65 16.34 9.39
N THR A 141 -20.68 16.80 8.59
CA THR A 141 -20.94 17.54 7.34
C THR A 141 -21.33 16.61 6.20
N THR A 142 -20.71 15.43 6.13
CA THR A 142 -20.80 14.54 4.96
C THR A 142 -21.56 13.25 5.26
N ASN A 143 -21.84 12.99 6.54
CA ASN A 143 -22.44 11.75 7.04
C ASN A 143 -21.72 10.48 6.55
N SER A 144 -20.41 10.57 6.37
CA SER A 144 -19.57 9.46 5.94
C SER A 144 -18.40 9.24 6.89
N SER A 145 -18.01 7.98 7.00
CA SER A 145 -16.83 7.50 7.74
C SER A 145 -15.62 7.32 6.83
N TRP A 146 -15.71 7.70 5.55
CA TRP A 146 -14.57 7.73 4.64
C TRP A 146 -13.86 9.08 4.70
N THR A 147 -12.53 9.02 4.63
CA THR A 147 -11.65 10.19 4.68
C THR A 147 -10.50 10.06 3.69
N GLY A 148 -10.04 11.19 3.17
CA GLY A 148 -8.80 11.28 2.42
C GLY A 148 -7.66 11.65 3.37
N MET A 149 -6.49 11.03 3.18
CA MET A 149 -5.28 11.35 3.92
C MET A 149 -4.15 11.66 2.96
N ARG A 150 -3.22 12.49 3.41
CA ARG A 150 -1.94 12.71 2.74
C ARG A 150 -0.85 12.59 3.78
N LEU A 151 0.09 11.69 3.53
CA LEU A 151 1.23 11.43 4.42
C LEU A 151 2.51 11.84 3.70
N HIS A 152 3.41 12.47 4.44
CA HIS A 152 4.67 12.97 3.93
C HIS A 152 5.83 12.11 4.45
N ALA A 153 6.75 11.75 3.56
CA ALA A 153 7.88 10.86 3.80
C ALA A 153 8.85 11.37 4.86
N THR A 154 9.22 12.65 4.79
CA THR A 154 10.25 13.23 5.66
C THR A 154 9.70 14.22 6.69
N ASN A 155 8.51 14.79 6.47
CA ASN A 155 7.95 15.84 7.33
C ASN A 155 6.57 15.46 7.86
N ALA A 156 6.52 14.76 9.00
CA ALA A 156 5.26 14.34 9.61
C ALA A 156 4.32 15.51 9.98
N SER A 157 4.82 16.75 10.08
CA SER A 157 3.96 17.93 10.33
C SER A 157 3.08 18.30 9.13
N GLU A 158 3.41 17.81 7.94
CA GLU A 158 2.61 17.99 6.72
C GLU A 158 1.58 16.88 6.49
N ASN A 159 1.54 15.90 7.40
CA ASN A 159 0.53 14.85 7.38
C ASN A 159 -0.84 15.48 7.63
N SER A 160 -1.82 15.09 6.83
CA SER A 160 -3.16 15.68 6.87
C SER A 160 -4.23 14.63 6.64
N ILE A 161 -5.42 14.92 7.17
CA ILE A 161 -6.62 14.11 7.02
C ILE A 161 -7.79 15.04 6.72
N ASN A 162 -8.65 14.66 5.77
CA ASN A 162 -9.81 15.45 5.39
C ASN A 162 -11.02 14.57 5.06
N PHE A 163 -12.12 14.82 5.79
CA PHE A 163 -13.40 14.16 5.62
C PHE A 163 -14.22 14.63 4.42
N VAL A 164 -13.86 15.77 3.82
CA VAL A 164 -14.51 16.30 2.64
C VAL A 164 -13.86 15.67 1.41
N ILE A 165 -14.44 14.55 0.96
CA ILE A 165 -14.15 13.92 -0.32
C ILE A 165 -15.34 14.15 -1.28
N SER A 166 -15.11 14.14 -2.59
CA SER A 166 -16.17 14.52 -3.55
C SER A 166 -17.28 13.48 -3.70
N GLU A 167 -16.96 12.20 -3.51
CA GLU A 167 -17.90 11.09 -3.52
C GLU A 167 -17.58 10.17 -2.35
N TYR A 168 -18.59 9.48 -1.80
CA TYR A 168 -18.44 8.66 -0.60
C TYR A 168 -18.70 7.18 -0.91
N PRO A 169 -17.75 6.29 -0.61
CA PRO A 169 -17.99 4.86 -0.72
C PRO A 169 -19.03 4.33 0.27
N THR A 170 -19.40 3.06 0.09
CA THR A 170 -20.37 2.35 0.94
C THR A 170 -20.06 2.50 2.44
N SER A 171 -21.11 2.58 3.27
CA SER A 171 -21.00 2.58 4.73
C SER A 171 -20.86 1.18 5.33
N SER A 172 -20.89 0.12 4.52
CA SER A 172 -20.67 -1.27 4.94
C SER A 172 -19.55 -1.92 4.14
N PRO A 173 -18.32 -1.39 4.20
CA PRO A 173 -17.22 -1.93 3.42
C PRO A 173 -16.69 -3.22 4.03
N LEU A 174 -16.26 -4.14 3.16
CA LEU A 174 -15.55 -5.36 3.49
C LEU A 174 -14.03 -5.14 3.44
N LEU A 175 -13.55 -4.61 2.31
CA LEU A 175 -12.16 -4.25 2.08
C LEU A 175 -12.07 -3.15 1.01
N SER A 176 -10.92 -2.47 0.95
CA SER A 176 -10.55 -1.60 -0.16
C SER A 176 -9.18 -1.94 -0.71
N VAL A 177 -9.01 -1.73 -2.01
CA VAL A 177 -7.72 -1.78 -2.71
C VAL A 177 -7.47 -0.46 -3.41
N GLY A 178 -6.21 -0.10 -3.51
CA GLY A 178 -5.75 1.06 -4.24
C GLY A 178 -4.97 0.67 -5.49
N THR A 179 -4.97 1.57 -6.46
CA THR A 179 -3.96 1.61 -7.55
C THR A 179 -3.46 3.05 -7.62
N TYR A 180 -2.19 3.25 -7.96
CA TYR A 180 -1.58 4.57 -8.03
C TYR A 180 -0.63 4.67 -9.22
N VAL A 181 -0.53 5.86 -9.79
CA VAL A 181 0.51 6.15 -10.77
C VAL A 181 1.56 7.04 -10.11
N THR A 182 2.81 6.59 -10.16
CA THR A 182 3.95 7.38 -9.67
C THR A 182 4.24 8.49 -10.68
N THR A 183 4.30 9.73 -10.21
CA THR A 183 4.64 10.88 -11.04
C THR A 183 5.85 11.61 -10.46
N ALA A 184 6.91 11.71 -11.25
CA ALA A 184 8.18 12.30 -10.82
C ALA A 184 8.17 13.84 -10.70
N THR A 185 7.05 14.52 -10.99
CA THR A 185 7.00 15.99 -11.07
C THR A 185 6.07 16.61 -10.02
N SER A 186 6.57 17.60 -9.28
CA SER A 186 5.91 18.30 -8.16
C SER A 186 4.53 18.88 -8.45
N MET A 187 4.29 19.17 -9.72
CA MET A 187 3.12 19.92 -10.16
C MET A 187 2.10 19.05 -10.86
N ALA A 188 2.37 17.76 -11.04
CA ALA A 188 1.40 16.83 -11.57
C ALA A 188 0.38 16.48 -10.48
N MET A 189 -0.90 16.47 -10.85
CA MET A 189 -1.91 15.83 -10.02
C MET A 189 -1.59 14.34 -9.99
N SER A 190 -1.37 13.78 -8.80
CA SER A 190 -1.28 12.32 -8.68
C SER A 190 -2.65 11.72 -8.97
N HIS A 191 -2.66 10.60 -9.66
CA HIS A 191 -3.87 9.90 -10.05
C HIS A 191 -3.74 8.41 -9.75
N GLY A 192 -4.88 7.79 -9.51
CA GLY A 192 -4.98 6.38 -9.20
C GLY A 192 -6.44 5.95 -9.18
N HIS A 193 -6.70 4.81 -8.57
CA HIS A 193 -8.06 4.35 -8.33
C HIS A 193 -8.20 3.85 -6.90
N HIS A 194 -9.38 4.10 -6.35
CA HIS A 194 -9.83 3.50 -5.11
C HIS A 194 -10.94 2.52 -5.45
N THR A 195 -10.82 1.27 -5.05
CA THR A 195 -11.89 0.28 -5.22
C THR A 195 -12.31 -0.24 -3.85
N VAL A 196 -13.61 -0.18 -3.57
CA VAL A 196 -14.20 -0.64 -2.31
C VAL A 196 -15.15 -1.78 -2.61
N PHE A 197 -14.96 -2.90 -1.90
CA PHE A 197 -15.87 -4.04 -1.91
C PHE A 197 -16.74 -3.99 -0.65
N ASP A 198 -18.02 -4.29 -0.78
CA ASP A 198 -18.98 -4.23 0.31
C ASP A 198 -19.28 -5.62 0.89
N THR A 199 -19.90 -5.63 2.07
CA THR A 199 -20.29 -6.89 2.75
C THR A 199 -21.46 -7.62 2.09
N LYS A 200 -22.05 -7.05 1.03
CA LYS A 200 -23.13 -7.66 0.23
C LYS A 200 -22.61 -8.30 -1.05
N GLY A 201 -21.29 -8.36 -1.23
CA GLY A 201 -20.64 -8.94 -2.40
C GLY A 201 -20.59 -8.00 -3.62
N GLY A 202 -20.87 -6.71 -3.44
CA GLY A 202 -20.71 -5.69 -4.49
C GLY A 202 -19.33 -5.02 -4.44
N GLY A 203 -19.02 -4.24 -5.48
CA GLY A 203 -17.83 -3.39 -5.50
C GLY A 203 -18.04 -2.12 -6.31
N MET A 204 -17.37 -1.04 -5.90
CA MET A 204 -17.37 0.25 -6.59
C MET A 204 -15.93 0.74 -6.74
N THR A 205 -15.59 1.23 -7.94
CA THR A 205 -14.29 1.86 -8.21
C THR A 205 -14.45 3.35 -8.51
N TYR A 206 -13.48 4.12 -8.08
CA TYR A 206 -13.43 5.57 -8.17
C TYR A 206 -12.08 5.95 -8.76
N THR A 207 -12.07 6.79 -9.78
CA THR A 207 -10.84 7.49 -10.16
C THR A 207 -10.51 8.50 -9.07
N VAL A 208 -9.25 8.53 -8.66
CA VAL A 208 -8.78 9.40 -7.59
C VAL A 208 -7.97 10.53 -8.22
N MET A 209 -8.30 11.77 -7.87
CA MET A 209 -7.52 12.96 -8.20
C MET A 209 -6.97 13.59 -6.92
N ASN A 210 -5.66 13.74 -6.87
CA ASN A 210 -4.95 14.23 -5.70
C ASN A 210 -4.13 15.48 -6.05
N SER A 211 -4.01 16.39 -5.09
CA SER A 211 -3.22 17.61 -5.25
C SER A 211 -2.05 17.65 -4.26
N ALA A 212 -0.84 17.81 -4.80
CA ALA A 212 0.38 18.11 -4.04
C ALA A 212 0.43 19.56 -3.53
N ALA A 213 -0.53 20.41 -3.92
CA ALA A 213 -0.56 21.79 -3.46
C ALA A 213 -0.64 21.86 -1.92
N PRO A 214 0.00 22.86 -1.29
CA PRO A 214 -0.14 23.10 0.15
C PRO A 214 -1.61 23.27 0.53
N ILE A 215 -2.02 22.59 1.61
CA ILE A 215 -3.38 22.73 2.16
C ILE A 215 -3.42 24.07 2.91
N THR A 216 -3.89 25.11 2.24
CA THR A 216 -3.96 26.48 2.78
C THR A 216 -5.27 26.78 3.49
N SER A 217 -6.27 25.91 3.37
CA SER A 217 -7.57 26.03 4.06
C SER A 217 -8.17 24.67 4.35
N SER A 218 -9.07 24.61 5.35
CA SER A 218 -9.81 23.40 5.72
C SER A 218 -10.74 22.88 4.62
N ASN A 219 -11.03 23.70 3.60
CA ASN A 219 -11.95 23.35 2.52
C ASN A 219 -11.27 22.65 1.34
N TYR A 220 -9.94 22.52 1.36
CA TYR A 220 -9.23 21.80 0.31
C TYR A 220 -9.36 20.30 0.54
N SER A 221 -10.09 19.63 -0.34
CA SER A 221 -10.14 18.18 -0.38
C SER A 221 -8.74 17.60 -0.65
N THR A 222 -8.26 16.77 0.26
CA THR A 222 -6.97 16.07 0.10
C THR A 222 -7.04 15.03 -1.02
N VAL A 223 -8.22 14.42 -1.19
CA VAL A 223 -8.51 13.35 -2.15
C VAL A 223 -9.88 13.62 -2.77
N SER A 224 -9.95 13.73 -4.10
CA SER A 224 -11.20 13.79 -4.84
C SER A 224 -11.48 12.47 -5.53
N LEU A 225 -12.66 11.90 -5.29
CA LEU A 225 -13.16 10.69 -5.93
C LEU A 225 -14.14 11.05 -7.07
N SER A 226 -13.99 10.42 -8.22
CA SER A 226 -14.94 10.54 -9.34
C SER A 226 -16.29 9.90 -9.01
N THR A 227 -17.30 10.13 -9.86
CA THR A 227 -18.52 9.31 -9.84
C THR A 227 -18.14 7.82 -9.88
N PRO A 228 -18.73 6.97 -9.02
CA PRO A 228 -18.36 5.57 -8.94
C PRO A 228 -18.74 4.79 -10.19
N GLN A 229 -17.92 3.80 -10.51
CA GLN A 229 -18.23 2.77 -11.49
C GLN A 229 -18.41 1.43 -10.77
N GLN A 230 -19.46 0.69 -11.12
CA GLN A 230 -19.69 -0.62 -10.54
C GLN A 230 -18.62 -1.61 -10.99
N VAL A 231 -18.05 -2.33 -10.02
CA VAL A 231 -17.16 -3.46 -10.27
C VAL A 231 -18.01 -4.66 -10.67
N ASN A 232 -17.68 -5.27 -11.80
CA ASN A 232 -18.26 -6.54 -12.16
C ASN A 232 -17.51 -7.66 -11.42
N MET A 233 -18.21 -8.28 -10.48
CA MET A 233 -17.65 -9.29 -9.60
C MET A 233 -17.43 -10.64 -10.27
N ASN A 234 -17.98 -10.91 -11.46
CA ASN A 234 -17.83 -12.19 -12.18
C ASN A 234 -18.12 -13.45 -11.33
N GLY A 235 -19.09 -13.35 -10.41
CA GLY A 235 -19.44 -14.44 -9.48
C GLY A 235 -18.41 -14.69 -8.38
N VAL A 236 -17.42 -13.82 -8.22
CA VAL A 236 -16.50 -13.82 -7.07
C VAL A 236 -17.26 -13.37 -5.82
N ASP A 237 -17.11 -14.14 -4.76
CA ASP A 237 -17.55 -13.81 -3.42
C ASP A 237 -16.31 -13.73 -2.52
N LEU A 238 -16.07 -12.55 -1.95
CA LEU A 238 -14.87 -12.26 -1.15
C LEU A 238 -15.16 -12.58 0.32
N THR A 239 -14.25 -13.29 0.98
CA THR A 239 -14.40 -13.57 2.41
C THR A 239 -14.00 -12.36 3.26
N SER A 240 -14.44 -12.34 4.53
CA SER A 240 -13.96 -11.38 5.52
C SER A 240 -12.48 -11.56 5.87
N SER A 241 -11.88 -12.71 5.54
CA SER A 241 -10.46 -13.00 5.71
C SER A 241 -9.59 -12.34 4.65
N ALA A 242 -10.15 -11.91 3.51
CA ALA A 242 -9.41 -11.35 2.37
C ALA A 242 -8.39 -10.26 2.75
N ILE A 243 -7.25 -10.26 2.06
CA ILE A 243 -6.10 -9.38 2.28
C ILE A 243 -5.92 -8.53 1.02
N PRO A 244 -6.14 -7.21 1.09
CA PRO A 244 -5.92 -6.32 -0.04
C PRO A 244 -4.43 -6.08 -0.26
N ILE A 245 -4.03 -5.99 -1.53
CA ILE A 245 -2.69 -5.59 -1.95
C ILE A 245 -2.84 -4.46 -2.96
N THR A 246 -2.31 -3.31 -2.57
CA THR A 246 -2.22 -2.13 -3.43
C THR A 246 -0.92 -2.18 -4.23
N MET A 247 -0.99 -1.97 -5.54
CA MET A 247 0.17 -1.81 -6.42
C MET A 247 -0.07 -0.61 -7.35
N ASP A 248 0.82 -0.39 -8.30
CA ASP A 248 0.79 0.72 -9.23
C ASP A 248 -0.45 0.71 -10.15
N ASP A 249 -0.44 -0.05 -11.23
CA ASP A 249 -1.49 -0.05 -12.26
C ASP A 249 -2.62 -1.04 -11.95
N ALA A 250 -2.38 -1.97 -11.03
CA ALA A 250 -3.31 -3.01 -10.67
C ALA A 250 -3.35 -3.26 -9.16
N ALA A 251 -4.39 -3.96 -8.73
CA ALA A 251 -4.51 -4.42 -7.37
C ALA A 251 -4.79 -5.92 -7.34
N TYR A 252 -4.35 -6.54 -6.26
CA TYR A 252 -4.57 -7.95 -5.99
C TYR A 252 -5.28 -8.14 -4.66
N ILE A 253 -6.02 -9.23 -4.55
CA ILE A 253 -6.69 -9.64 -3.31
C ILE A 253 -6.34 -11.10 -3.08
N LEU A 254 -5.75 -11.40 -1.92
CA LEU A 254 -5.56 -12.77 -1.45
C LEU A 254 -6.75 -13.14 -0.59
N ASP A 255 -7.41 -14.24 -0.89
CA ASP A 255 -8.64 -14.65 -0.21
C ASP A 255 -8.61 -16.11 0.21
N GLU A 256 -9.37 -16.44 1.24
CA GLU A 256 -9.46 -17.79 1.79
C GLU A 256 -10.41 -18.65 0.94
N ALA A 257 -9.91 -19.78 0.46
CA ALA A 257 -10.73 -20.80 -0.17
C ALA A 257 -11.37 -21.73 0.89
N PRO A 258 -12.48 -22.44 0.56
CA PRO A 258 -13.08 -23.44 1.44
C PRO A 258 -12.16 -24.60 1.83
N ASP A 259 -11.12 -24.87 1.04
CA ASP A 259 -10.08 -25.86 1.34
C ASP A 259 -8.87 -25.25 2.07
N VAL A 260 -9.03 -24.06 2.66
CA VAL A 260 -8.00 -23.24 3.32
C VAL A 260 -6.82 -22.85 2.44
N SER A 261 -6.90 -23.01 1.12
CA SER A 261 -5.90 -22.49 0.19
C SER A 261 -6.06 -20.98 -0.07
N ILE A 262 -5.03 -20.34 -0.62
CA ILE A 262 -5.14 -18.95 -1.10
C ILE A 262 -5.73 -18.91 -2.51
N ARG A 263 -6.81 -18.14 -2.68
CA ARG A 263 -7.30 -17.64 -3.97
C ARG A 263 -6.71 -16.26 -4.22
N ILE A 264 -6.39 -15.98 -5.48
CA ILE A 264 -5.91 -14.66 -5.88
C ILE A 264 -6.92 -14.07 -6.86
N TYR A 265 -7.33 -12.84 -6.59
CA TYR A 265 -8.09 -12.01 -7.52
C TYR A 265 -7.27 -10.80 -7.95
N TYR A 266 -7.61 -10.28 -9.12
CA TYR A 266 -6.92 -9.19 -9.79
C TYR A 266 -7.95 -8.18 -10.31
N ILE A 267 -7.63 -6.90 -10.19
CA ILE A 267 -8.38 -5.81 -10.82
C ILE A 267 -7.41 -4.73 -11.32
N ASN A 268 -7.65 -4.20 -12.51
CA ASN A 268 -6.97 -3.02 -13.04
C ASN A 268 -8.04 -2.02 -13.49
N PRO A 269 -8.47 -1.11 -12.59
CA PRO A 269 -9.57 -0.18 -12.87
C PRO A 269 -9.28 0.78 -14.03
N GLY A 270 -8.01 1.04 -14.35
CA GLY A 270 -7.62 1.85 -15.50
C GLY A 270 -7.90 1.18 -16.85
N GLN A 271 -8.05 -0.15 -16.86
CA GLN A 271 -8.34 -0.94 -18.07
C GLN A 271 -9.74 -1.58 -18.04
N SER A 272 -10.19 -2.05 -16.88
CA SER A 272 -11.47 -2.77 -16.73
C SER A 272 -11.97 -2.73 -15.28
N THR A 273 -13.29 -2.64 -15.10
CA THR A 273 -13.93 -2.79 -13.78
C THR A 273 -14.23 -4.24 -13.43
N ASN A 274 -13.70 -5.22 -14.17
CA ASN A 274 -13.88 -6.64 -13.88
C ASN A 274 -12.93 -7.10 -12.77
N LEU A 275 -13.47 -7.67 -11.71
CA LEU A 275 -12.67 -8.47 -10.77
C LEU A 275 -12.48 -9.87 -11.37
N LEU A 276 -11.23 -10.26 -11.60
CA LEU A 276 -10.89 -11.52 -12.26
C LEU A 276 -10.20 -12.45 -11.29
N ARG A 277 -10.56 -13.74 -11.32
CA ARG A 277 -9.82 -14.78 -10.60
C ARG A 277 -8.56 -15.15 -11.36
N VAL A 278 -7.42 -15.12 -10.69
CA VAL A 278 -6.13 -15.50 -11.25
C VAL A 278 -6.03 -17.03 -11.26
N SER A 279 -5.66 -17.59 -12.42
CA SER A 279 -5.41 -19.03 -12.56
C SER A 279 -4.02 -19.35 -12.07
N VAL A 280 -3.93 -19.84 -10.83
CA VAL A 280 -2.65 -20.20 -10.20
C VAL A 280 -2.19 -21.57 -10.69
N SER A 281 -0.93 -21.66 -11.08
CA SER A 281 -0.28 -22.91 -11.46
C SER A 281 0.44 -23.56 -10.26
N GLY A 282 0.30 -24.88 -10.14
CA GLY A 282 1.01 -25.66 -9.12
C GLY A 282 0.40 -25.57 -7.72
N ASN A 283 1.26 -25.73 -6.72
CA ASN A 283 0.88 -25.73 -5.31
C ASN A 283 0.73 -24.29 -4.79
N VAL A 284 -0.07 -24.11 -3.75
CA VAL A 284 -0.42 -22.82 -3.14
C VAL A 284 -0.18 -22.88 -1.63
N PRO A 285 0.19 -21.78 -0.96
CA PRO A 285 0.28 -21.77 0.50
C PRO A 285 -1.10 -21.96 1.15
N MET A 286 -1.11 -22.47 2.37
CA MET A 286 -2.30 -22.49 3.23
C MET A 286 -2.57 -21.10 3.78
N PHE A 287 -3.81 -20.62 3.68
CA PHE A 287 -4.27 -19.35 4.21
C PHE A 287 -4.20 -19.33 5.76
N SER A 288 -3.87 -18.18 6.34
CA SER A 288 -3.83 -17.95 7.80
C SER A 288 -4.27 -16.53 8.10
N SER A 289 -4.94 -16.32 9.23
CA SER A 289 -5.37 -14.99 9.67
C SER A 289 -4.22 -14.07 10.09
N SER A 290 -3.05 -14.63 10.42
CA SER A 290 -1.83 -13.89 10.77
C SER A 290 -0.91 -13.66 9.56
N MET A 291 -1.50 -13.46 8.39
CA MET A 291 -0.77 -13.17 7.16
C MET A 291 -0.62 -11.67 6.92
N ALA A 292 0.52 -11.29 6.35
CA ALA A 292 0.77 -9.96 5.81
C ALA A 292 1.35 -10.10 4.40
N ALA A 293 0.94 -9.23 3.48
CA ALA A 293 1.38 -9.26 2.10
C ALA A 293 1.91 -7.89 1.66
N THR A 294 2.88 -7.89 0.74
CA THR A 294 3.37 -6.68 0.08
C THR A 294 3.81 -7.02 -1.35
N ALA A 295 3.76 -6.04 -2.25
CA ALA A 295 4.27 -6.19 -3.60
C ALA A 295 5.75 -5.82 -3.64
N LEU A 296 6.58 -6.68 -4.23
CA LEU A 296 8.01 -6.49 -4.43
C LEU A 296 8.32 -6.81 -5.89
N ASP A 297 8.46 -5.75 -6.70
CA ASP A 297 8.59 -5.84 -8.16
C ASP A 297 7.44 -6.67 -8.77
N GLU A 298 7.77 -7.72 -9.52
CA GLU A 298 6.81 -8.64 -10.16
C GLU A 298 6.31 -9.75 -9.22
N ASN A 299 6.51 -9.60 -7.91
CA ASN A 299 6.17 -10.62 -6.93
C ASN A 299 5.26 -10.06 -5.84
N ILE A 300 4.34 -10.89 -5.37
CA ILE A 300 3.63 -10.67 -4.12
C ILE A 300 4.32 -11.51 -3.05
N ILE A 301 4.94 -10.86 -2.08
CA ILE A 301 5.55 -11.51 -0.93
C ILE A 301 4.50 -11.68 0.15
N LEU A 302 4.41 -12.90 0.68
CA LEU A 302 3.49 -13.27 1.75
C LEU A 302 4.30 -13.71 2.97
N TYR A 303 4.12 -13.00 4.08
CA TYR A 303 4.54 -13.45 5.41
C TYR A 303 3.38 -14.18 6.08
N SER A 304 3.66 -15.30 6.72
CA SER A 304 2.69 -16.05 7.50
C SER A 304 3.34 -16.68 8.72
N THR A 305 2.53 -16.96 9.74
CA THR A 305 2.95 -17.71 10.91
C THR A 305 2.04 -18.93 11.10
N SER A 306 2.64 -20.09 11.34
CA SER A 306 1.93 -21.33 11.63
C SER A 306 2.74 -22.18 12.61
N GLY A 307 2.10 -22.63 13.68
CA GLY A 307 2.77 -23.43 14.72
C GLY A 307 3.96 -22.74 15.38
N GLY A 308 3.97 -21.40 15.45
CA GLY A 308 5.10 -20.63 15.99
C GLY A 308 6.31 -20.55 15.06
N VAL A 309 6.17 -20.90 13.78
CA VAL A 309 7.21 -20.74 12.75
C VAL A 309 6.75 -19.68 11.76
N ALA A 310 7.62 -18.71 11.48
CA ALA A 310 7.42 -17.72 10.44
C ALA A 310 7.90 -18.25 9.09
N THR A 311 7.10 -18.06 8.03
CA THR A 311 7.43 -18.47 6.67
C THR A 311 7.16 -17.35 5.68
N PHE A 312 7.91 -17.37 4.57
CA PHE A 312 7.70 -16.47 3.44
C PHE A 312 7.37 -17.29 2.18
N ASN A 313 6.36 -16.84 1.44
CA ASN A 313 6.04 -17.34 0.11
C ASN A 313 6.06 -16.17 -0.88
N SER A 314 6.30 -16.46 -2.16
CA SER A 314 6.30 -15.45 -3.21
C SER A 314 5.46 -15.93 -4.37
N PHE A 315 4.49 -15.11 -4.77
CA PHE A 315 3.69 -15.32 -5.96
C PHE A 315 4.21 -14.43 -7.08
N ASN A 316 4.75 -15.03 -8.13
CA ASN A 316 5.21 -14.28 -9.29
C ASN A 316 4.02 -14.02 -10.24
N ILE A 317 3.72 -12.76 -10.52
CA ILE A 317 2.54 -12.37 -11.29
C ILE A 317 2.67 -12.67 -12.78
N ASN A 318 3.89 -12.89 -13.29
CA ASN A 318 4.12 -13.22 -14.69
C ASN A 318 4.00 -14.73 -14.95
N THR A 319 4.55 -15.56 -14.05
CA THR A 319 4.45 -17.02 -14.18
C THR A 319 3.18 -17.58 -13.55
N MET A 320 2.44 -16.77 -12.79
CA MET A 320 1.24 -17.18 -12.04
C MET A 320 1.50 -18.39 -11.15
N ALA A 321 2.63 -18.40 -10.43
CA ALA A 321 3.08 -19.54 -9.64
C ALA A 321 3.59 -19.09 -8.26
N TRP A 322 3.35 -19.92 -7.25
CA TRP A 322 3.93 -19.73 -5.92
C TRP A 322 5.28 -20.42 -5.79
N SER A 323 6.14 -19.82 -4.97
CA SER A 323 7.38 -20.38 -4.47
C SER A 323 7.48 -20.25 -2.95
N GLY A 324 8.30 -21.09 -2.32
CA GLY A 324 8.51 -21.13 -0.88
C GLY A 324 8.11 -22.44 -0.22
N PRO A 325 8.23 -22.53 1.12
CA PRO A 325 7.89 -23.72 1.88
C PRO A 325 6.37 -23.90 2.02
N ASN A 326 5.95 -25.07 2.49
CA ASN A 326 4.57 -25.39 2.90
C ASN A 326 3.50 -25.16 1.83
N LEU A 327 3.86 -25.26 0.55
CA LEU A 327 2.89 -25.25 -0.54
C LEU A 327 2.12 -26.57 -0.58
N MET A 328 0.80 -26.48 -0.68
CA MET A 328 -0.12 -27.61 -0.80
C MET A 328 -0.79 -27.64 -2.16
N MET A 329 -1.19 -28.82 -2.62
CA MET A 329 -1.97 -28.95 -3.85
C MET A 329 -3.41 -28.50 -3.56
N PRO A 330 -3.95 -27.48 -4.26
CA PRO A 330 -5.32 -27.03 -4.04
C PRO A 330 -6.30 -28.16 -4.36
N ALA A 331 -7.39 -28.27 -3.60
CA ALA A 331 -8.43 -29.23 -3.89
C ALA A 331 -9.04 -28.92 -5.26
N TYR A 332 -9.07 -29.90 -6.15
CA TYR A 332 -9.72 -29.73 -7.45
C TYR A 332 -11.19 -29.36 -7.23
N PRO A 333 -11.73 -28.36 -7.97
CA PRO A 333 -13.13 -28.01 -7.88
C PRO A 333 -13.98 -29.27 -8.10
N PRO A 334 -14.84 -29.65 -7.14
CA PRO A 334 -15.73 -30.78 -7.31
C PRO A 334 -16.72 -30.44 -8.42
N GLY A 335 -16.47 -30.88 -9.66
CA GLY A 335 -17.38 -30.58 -10.76
C GLY A 335 -16.81 -30.71 -12.17
N LEU A 336 -15.49 -30.77 -12.36
CA LEU A 336 -14.96 -31.26 -13.62
C LEU A 336 -14.91 -32.78 -13.54
N PRO A 337 -15.74 -33.51 -14.31
CA PRO A 337 -15.63 -34.96 -14.41
C PRO A 337 -14.24 -35.25 -14.91
N THR A 338 -13.36 -35.63 -13.98
CA THR A 338 -12.11 -36.28 -14.31
C THR A 338 -12.55 -37.59 -14.92
N THR A 339 -12.60 -37.64 -16.26
CA THR A 339 -12.49 -38.89 -16.99
C THR A 339 -11.15 -39.50 -16.60
N SER A 340 -11.18 -40.19 -15.46
CA SER A 340 -10.22 -41.19 -15.07
C SER A 340 -10.21 -42.20 -16.21
N THR A 341 -9.38 -41.96 -17.22
CA THR A 341 -8.86 -43.02 -18.07
C THR A 341 -8.00 -43.88 -17.16
N THR A 342 -8.68 -44.73 -16.38
CA THR A 342 -8.08 -45.86 -15.70
C THR A 342 -7.31 -46.61 -16.78
N PRO A 343 -5.97 -46.70 -16.70
CA PRO A 343 -5.22 -47.57 -17.61
C PRO A 343 -5.70 -48.98 -17.30
N SER A 344 -6.51 -49.53 -18.19
CA SER A 344 -6.86 -50.94 -18.14
C SER A 344 -5.56 -51.72 -18.27
N THR A 345 -5.24 -52.44 -17.21
CA THR A 345 -4.11 -53.35 -17.09
C THR A 345 -3.99 -54.19 -18.37
N PRO A 346 -2.90 -54.09 -19.15
CA PRO A 346 -2.70 -55.00 -20.27
C PRO A 346 -2.34 -56.36 -19.69
N THR A 347 -3.26 -57.31 -19.81
CA THR A 347 -3.00 -58.73 -19.60
C THR A 347 -1.95 -59.18 -20.62
N THR A 348 -0.78 -59.57 -20.11
CA THR A 348 0.26 -60.28 -20.85
C THR A 348 -0.33 -61.57 -21.42
N PRO A 349 -0.22 -61.80 -22.73
CA PRO A 349 0.55 -62.98 -23.13
C PRO A 349 1.42 -62.75 -24.37
N SER A 350 2.64 -63.31 -24.26
CA SER A 350 3.51 -63.78 -25.35
C SER A 350 3.84 -62.82 -26.50
N THR A 351 5.09 -62.37 -26.47
CA THR A 351 5.96 -61.98 -27.59
C THR A 351 5.49 -62.48 -28.96
N PRO A 352 5.28 -61.54 -29.91
CA PRO A 352 5.98 -61.67 -31.19
C PRO A 352 6.57 -60.34 -31.66
N LYS A 353 7.88 -60.40 -31.90
CA LYS A 353 8.59 -59.86 -33.07
C LYS A 353 8.28 -58.42 -33.49
N LEU A 354 9.24 -57.54 -33.20
CA LEU A 354 9.49 -56.26 -33.85
C LEU A 354 9.28 -56.36 -35.37
N VAL A 355 8.29 -55.62 -35.86
CA VAL A 355 8.17 -55.20 -37.25
C VAL A 355 8.15 -53.69 -37.25
N ASP A 356 9.25 -53.10 -37.73
CA ASP A 356 9.32 -51.71 -38.15
C ASP A 356 8.18 -51.43 -39.13
N THR A 357 7.21 -50.62 -38.71
CA THR A 357 6.19 -50.07 -39.60
C THR A 357 6.60 -48.64 -39.93
N SER A 358 7.50 -48.54 -40.90
CA SER A 358 7.70 -47.31 -41.69
C SER A 358 6.37 -46.91 -42.31
N CYS A 359 5.86 -45.71 -42.02
CA CYS A 359 4.72 -45.13 -42.74
C CYS A 359 5.10 -44.88 -44.21
N PRO A 360 4.50 -45.58 -45.19
CA PRO A 360 4.59 -45.23 -46.59
C PRO A 360 3.30 -44.51 -46.97
N GLY A 361 3.39 -43.20 -47.20
CA GLY A 361 2.30 -42.46 -47.83
C GLY A 361 1.69 -41.36 -46.95
N SER A 362 2.03 -40.13 -47.35
CA SER A 362 1.14 -38.96 -47.37
C SER A 362 0.11 -38.81 -46.25
N GLY A 363 0.39 -37.94 -45.27
CA GLY A 363 -0.70 -37.19 -44.63
C GLY A 363 -0.64 -36.89 -43.14
N CYS A 364 0.49 -36.96 -42.43
CA CYS A 364 0.53 -36.47 -41.04
C CYS A 364 0.62 -34.92 -41.01
N PRO A 365 -0.37 -34.20 -40.44
CA PRO A 365 -0.35 -32.74 -40.38
C PRO A 365 0.72 -32.27 -39.37
N LYS A 366 1.82 -31.72 -39.87
CA LYS A 366 2.79 -30.98 -39.05
C LYS A 366 2.14 -29.70 -38.57
N HIS A 367 1.87 -29.61 -37.28
CA HIS A 367 1.44 -28.39 -36.63
C HIS A 367 2.62 -27.42 -36.53
N THR A 368 2.81 -26.57 -37.55
CA THR A 368 3.81 -25.51 -37.54
C THR A 368 3.25 -24.28 -36.83
N SER A 369 3.83 -23.90 -35.70
CA SER A 369 3.45 -22.69 -34.98
C SER A 369 3.61 -21.44 -35.87
N PRO A 370 2.62 -20.52 -35.91
CA PRO A 370 2.56 -19.42 -36.87
C PRO A 370 3.44 -18.22 -36.47
N THR A 371 4.73 -18.45 -36.23
CA THR A 371 5.68 -17.41 -35.82
C THR A 371 5.85 -16.31 -36.88
N GLY A 372 5.65 -16.64 -38.16
CA GLY A 372 5.78 -15.68 -39.27
C GLY A 372 4.73 -14.55 -39.26
N ALA A 373 3.52 -14.80 -38.76
CA ALA A 373 2.44 -13.81 -38.74
C ALA A 373 2.70 -12.71 -37.70
N ILE A 374 3.30 -13.07 -36.57
CA ILE A 374 3.59 -12.15 -35.46
C ILE A 374 4.72 -11.19 -35.86
N ILE A 375 5.78 -11.70 -36.50
CA ILE A 375 6.92 -10.88 -36.93
C ILE A 375 6.51 -9.92 -38.07
N GLY A 376 5.62 -10.35 -38.97
CA GLY A 376 5.11 -9.50 -40.05
C GLY A 376 4.29 -8.30 -39.53
N GLY A 377 3.51 -8.48 -38.46
CA GLY A 377 2.70 -7.42 -37.86
C GLY A 377 3.55 -6.30 -37.23
N ILE A 378 4.62 -6.65 -36.52
CA ILE A 378 5.47 -5.68 -35.83
C ILE A 378 6.25 -4.82 -36.83
N VAL A 379 6.83 -5.44 -37.86
CA VAL A 379 7.58 -4.71 -38.90
C VAL A 379 6.66 -3.80 -39.71
N GLY A 380 5.44 -4.26 -40.03
CA GLY A 380 4.43 -3.44 -40.70
C GLY A 380 3.95 -2.25 -39.86
N GLY A 381 3.71 -2.46 -38.56
CA GLY A 381 3.26 -1.41 -37.64
C GLY A 381 4.29 -0.30 -37.43
N LEU A 382 5.57 -0.67 -37.28
CA LEU A 382 6.66 0.31 -37.13
C LEU A 382 6.86 1.15 -38.40
N ALA A 383 6.74 0.55 -39.59
CA ALA A 383 6.83 1.29 -40.85
C ALA A 383 5.68 2.33 -40.99
N LEU A 384 4.46 1.95 -40.61
CA LEU A 384 3.29 2.84 -40.69
C LEU A 384 3.38 4.01 -39.70
N LEU A 385 3.85 3.76 -38.47
CA LEU A 385 4.09 4.81 -37.48
C LEU A 385 5.17 5.80 -37.92
N ALA A 386 6.26 5.32 -38.54
CA ALA A 386 7.31 6.19 -39.08
C ALA A 386 6.78 7.12 -40.19
N ILE A 387 5.93 6.60 -41.08
CA ILE A 387 5.30 7.40 -42.15
C ILE A 387 4.35 8.45 -41.56
N ALA A 388 3.53 8.07 -40.57
CA ALA A 388 2.60 9.00 -39.92
C ALA A 388 3.34 10.16 -39.22
N ALA A 389 4.41 9.86 -38.48
CA ALA A 389 5.25 10.86 -37.83
C ALA A 389 5.89 11.82 -38.85
N PHE A 390 6.36 11.30 -39.99
CA PHE A 390 6.94 12.11 -41.07
C PHE A 390 5.94 13.13 -41.65
N PHE A 391 4.69 12.72 -41.88
CA PHE A 391 3.66 13.64 -42.39
C PHE A 391 3.26 14.72 -41.37
N LEU A 392 3.16 14.38 -40.08
CA LEU A 392 2.86 15.36 -39.03
C LEU A 392 3.97 16.43 -38.89
N ILE A 393 5.23 16.02 -38.98
CA ILE A 393 6.38 16.94 -38.94
C ILE A 393 6.38 17.84 -40.18
N ARG A 394 6.09 17.29 -41.37
CA ARG A 394 6.04 18.06 -42.62
C ARG A 394 4.88 19.06 -42.64
N TYR A 395 3.72 18.69 -42.10
CA TYR A 395 2.55 19.57 -42.04
C TYR A 395 2.80 20.78 -41.13
N ARG A 396 3.43 20.60 -39.97
CA ARG A 396 3.77 21.71 -39.06
C ARG A 396 4.78 22.71 -39.63
N ARG A 397 5.65 22.30 -40.55
CA ARG A 397 6.66 23.23 -41.13
C ARG A 397 6.07 24.22 -42.13
N ASN A 398 4.88 23.97 -42.68
CA ASN A 398 4.30 24.84 -43.71
C ASN A 398 3.30 25.88 -43.18
N SER A 399 2.90 25.85 -41.91
CA SER A 399 1.89 26.76 -41.36
C SER A 399 2.41 28.13 -40.90
N ASN A 400 3.72 28.41 -41.01
CA ASN A 400 4.32 29.64 -40.50
C ASN A 400 4.60 30.67 -41.62
N LYS A 401 3.60 31.00 -42.44
CA LYS A 401 3.66 32.18 -43.32
C LYS A 401 2.58 33.18 -42.88
N SER A 402 3.07 34.30 -42.41
CA SER A 402 2.42 35.39 -41.69
C SER A 402 1.28 36.10 -42.44
N ALA A 403 0.36 36.71 -41.67
CA ALA A 403 -0.42 37.88 -42.09
C ALA A 403 -0.22 39.02 -41.07
N PRO A 404 0.09 40.27 -41.51
CA PRO A 404 0.36 41.38 -40.60
C PRO A 404 -0.84 42.33 -40.45
N GLY A 405 -1.03 42.81 -39.21
CA GLY A 405 -1.42 44.20 -38.90
C GLY A 405 -2.91 44.52 -38.77
N ALA A 406 -3.30 45.06 -37.60
CA ALA A 406 -4.16 46.25 -37.49
C ALA A 406 -4.12 46.80 -36.07
N VAL A 407 -3.90 48.11 -35.98
CA VAL A 407 -3.82 48.95 -34.78
C VAL A 407 -5.14 49.72 -34.67
N SER A 408 -5.73 49.84 -33.47
CA SER A 408 -6.73 50.87 -33.10
C SER A 408 -6.64 51.10 -31.59
N ALA A 409 -6.21 52.25 -31.08
CA ALA A 409 -6.79 53.60 -31.11
C ALA A 409 -7.88 53.84 -30.03
N SER A 410 -7.41 54.54 -28.98
CA SER A 410 -8.04 55.42 -27.98
C SER A 410 -9.39 56.09 -28.30
N SER A 411 -10.24 56.21 -27.27
CA SER A 411 -11.07 57.38 -26.84
C SER A 411 -11.52 57.10 -25.40
N ALA A 412 -11.29 57.86 -24.32
CA ALA A 412 -11.52 59.27 -23.98
C ALA A 412 -13.01 59.68 -23.82
N GLU A 413 -13.28 60.35 -22.70
CA GLU A 413 -14.39 61.29 -22.36
C GLU A 413 -15.60 60.86 -21.50
N THR A 414 -15.67 61.55 -20.32
CA THR A 414 -16.81 62.31 -19.76
C THR A 414 -18.01 61.51 -19.22
N GLY A 415 -18.63 61.77 -18.06
CA GLY A 415 -18.52 62.80 -17.04
C GLY A 415 -19.82 62.77 -16.20
N ASN A 416 -19.67 62.93 -14.89
CA ASN A 416 -20.60 63.56 -13.95
C ASN A 416 -22.02 63.00 -13.62
N GLN A 417 -22.24 62.96 -12.29
CA GLN A 417 -23.47 63.18 -11.51
C GLN A 417 -24.45 62.03 -11.17
N ASN A 418 -24.50 61.82 -9.85
CA ASN A 418 -25.66 61.70 -8.97
C ASN A 418 -26.49 60.41 -8.86
N MET A 419 -26.72 60.11 -7.57
CA MET A 419 -27.79 59.34 -6.93
C MET A 419 -27.97 57.87 -7.28
N GLY A 420 -27.83 57.07 -6.23
CA GLY A 420 -28.83 56.06 -5.93
C GLY A 420 -28.35 54.62 -5.90
N THR A 421 -28.75 53.98 -4.81
CA THR A 421 -29.36 52.65 -4.84
C THR A 421 -28.42 51.44 -4.83
N VAL A 422 -28.84 50.54 -3.97
CA VAL A 422 -28.20 49.32 -3.48
C VAL A 422 -28.45 48.17 -4.47
N THR A 423 -27.51 47.20 -4.48
CA THR A 423 -27.55 45.80 -5.02
C THR A 423 -27.49 45.57 -6.54
N PRO A 424 -26.99 44.40 -7.02
CA PRO A 424 -25.94 43.51 -6.51
C PRO A 424 -24.81 43.29 -7.55
N MET A 425 -23.60 43.02 -7.07
CA MET A 425 -22.41 42.83 -7.90
C MET A 425 -22.37 41.41 -8.49
N GLN A 426 -22.72 41.27 -9.78
CA GLN A 426 -22.24 40.16 -10.61
C GLN A 426 -20.83 40.51 -11.10
N GLN A 427 -19.83 39.76 -10.65
CA GLN A 427 -18.45 39.92 -11.12
C GLN A 427 -18.09 38.74 -12.04
N ASN A 428 -18.24 38.99 -13.34
CA ASN A 428 -17.62 38.24 -14.43
C ASN A 428 -16.11 38.53 -14.40
N TYR A 429 -15.28 37.57 -14.03
CA TYR A 429 -13.83 37.64 -14.23
C TYR A 429 -13.43 36.87 -15.49
N VAL A 430 -13.10 37.64 -16.53
CA VAL A 430 -12.34 37.16 -17.69
C VAL A 430 -10.89 36.99 -17.27
N LEU A 431 -10.45 35.74 -17.13
CA LEU A 431 -9.08 35.39 -16.77
C LEU A 431 -8.17 35.53 -18.00
N LYS A 432 -7.41 36.64 -18.07
CA LYS A 432 -6.25 36.77 -18.97
C LYS A 432 -5.14 35.82 -18.48
N ARG A 433 -4.77 34.84 -19.31
CA ARG A 433 -3.55 34.03 -19.12
C ARG A 433 -2.31 34.85 -19.53
N PRO A 434 -1.29 34.99 -18.67
CA PRO A 434 0.06 35.34 -19.12
C PRO A 434 0.76 34.08 -19.63
N SER A 435 1.27 34.15 -20.86
CA SER A 435 2.16 33.16 -21.44
C SER A 435 3.57 33.30 -20.84
N LEU A 436 4.02 32.30 -20.09
CA LEU A 436 5.42 32.13 -19.71
C LEU A 436 6.25 31.66 -20.92
N GLN A 437 7.26 32.45 -21.30
CA GLN A 437 8.36 32.04 -22.17
C GLN A 437 9.38 31.22 -21.35
N LEU A 438 9.68 30.00 -21.79
CA LEU A 438 10.88 29.26 -21.34
C LEU A 438 12.08 29.56 -22.25
N PRO A 439 13.31 29.66 -21.73
CA PRO A 439 14.53 29.77 -22.53
C PRO A 439 14.88 28.42 -23.19
N GLN A 440 15.29 28.47 -24.45
CA GLN A 440 15.86 27.30 -25.15
C GLN A 440 17.33 27.10 -24.77
N TYR A 441 17.68 25.92 -24.26
CA TYR A 441 19.04 25.41 -24.30
C TYR A 441 19.30 24.74 -25.66
N GLN A 442 20.35 25.18 -26.35
CA GLN A 442 20.95 24.49 -27.50
C GLN A 442 21.91 23.42 -26.99
N GLN A 443 21.76 22.17 -27.42
CA GLN A 443 22.83 21.17 -27.37
C GLN A 443 23.35 20.93 -28.79
N GLN A 444 24.58 21.39 -29.01
CA GLN A 444 25.43 21.02 -30.13
C GLN A 444 26.24 19.77 -29.74
N HIS A 445 26.30 18.80 -30.64
CA HIS A 445 27.28 17.71 -30.60
C HIS A 445 28.53 18.10 -31.38
N GLN A 446 29.72 17.85 -30.83
CA GLN A 446 30.94 17.53 -31.59
C GLN A 446 31.90 16.62 -30.78
N PRO A 447 32.79 15.85 -31.45
CA PRO A 447 33.40 14.64 -30.90
C PRO A 447 34.89 14.77 -30.47
N SER A 448 35.29 13.82 -29.60
CA SER A 448 36.62 13.19 -29.39
C SER A 448 37.91 14.03 -29.30
N THR A 449 38.67 13.89 -28.18
CA THR A 449 40.10 13.48 -28.16
C THR A 449 40.67 13.34 -26.73
N GLN A 450 41.45 12.26 -26.55
CA GLN A 450 42.70 12.05 -25.78
C GLN A 450 42.88 12.50 -24.30
N LEU A 451 43.23 11.48 -23.49
CA LEU A 451 44.31 11.42 -22.48
C LEU A 451 44.92 12.75 -21.99
N GLN A 452 44.75 13.05 -20.70
CA GLN A 452 45.88 13.39 -19.81
C GLN A 452 45.52 13.29 -18.32
N GLN A 453 46.39 12.56 -17.63
CA GLN A 453 46.66 12.50 -16.20
C GLN A 453 46.92 13.91 -15.61
N TRP A 454 46.39 14.24 -14.43
CA TRP A 454 47.09 14.90 -13.30
C TRP A 454 46.16 15.26 -12.11
N GLN A 455 46.64 14.90 -10.92
CA GLN A 455 46.66 15.59 -9.61
C GLN A 455 45.48 16.46 -9.10
N VAL A 456 44.98 16.04 -7.94
CA VAL A 456 44.93 16.77 -6.65
C VAL A 456 44.93 18.30 -6.72
N PHE A 457 43.83 18.93 -6.30
CA PHE A 457 43.85 20.11 -5.43
C PHE A 457 42.50 20.30 -4.73
N ASP A 458 42.56 20.46 -3.42
CA ASP A 458 41.46 20.74 -2.49
C ASP A 458 41.57 22.22 -2.10
N PRO A 459 40.54 23.05 -2.33
CA PRO A 459 40.40 24.27 -1.54
C PRO A 459 38.93 24.52 -1.17
N TYR A 460 38.60 24.60 0.11
CA TYR A 460 38.49 25.89 0.79
C TYR A 460 38.16 25.74 2.27
N HIS A 461 38.96 26.46 3.04
CA HIS A 461 38.88 26.73 4.47
C HIS A 461 37.71 27.65 4.83
N SER A 462 37.12 27.35 6.00
CA SER A 462 36.68 28.25 7.08
C SER A 462 36.14 29.65 6.76
N VAL A 463 34.92 29.92 7.20
CA VAL A 463 34.54 31.24 7.74
C VAL A 463 33.75 31.07 9.03
N ASN A 464 34.30 31.66 10.08
CA ASN A 464 33.77 31.82 11.44
C ASN A 464 33.16 33.23 11.56
N PRO A 465 31.90 33.42 11.95
CA PRO A 465 31.42 34.70 12.43
C PRO A 465 31.36 34.74 13.95
N GLN A 466 32.13 35.67 14.51
CA GLN A 466 32.15 36.05 15.91
C GLN A 466 30.80 36.56 16.43
N ALA A 467 30.66 36.35 17.74
CA ALA A 467 29.61 36.82 18.62
C ALA A 467 29.44 38.35 18.67
N ARG A 468 28.19 38.78 18.90
CA ARG A 468 27.84 40.07 19.52
C ARG A 468 27.17 39.80 20.86
N SER A 469 27.74 40.41 21.89
CA SER A 469 27.23 40.55 23.26
C SER A 469 26.25 41.73 23.37
N LEU A 470 25.30 41.65 24.31
CA LEU A 470 24.95 42.70 25.30
C LEU A 470 23.85 42.20 26.26
N ASP A 471 24.15 42.30 27.56
CA ASP A 471 23.33 42.61 28.76
C ASP A 471 21.98 41.88 29.01
N GLU A 472 21.52 41.57 30.22
CA GLU A 472 21.88 41.84 31.63
C GLU A 472 21.04 40.79 32.42
N GLY A 473 21.57 40.02 33.36
CA GLY A 473 21.41 40.36 34.78
C GLY A 473 20.97 39.16 35.65
N SER A 474 21.53 39.12 36.87
CA SER A 474 21.06 38.40 38.07
C SER A 474 21.33 36.89 38.26
N GLY A 475 22.51 36.58 38.81
CA GLY A 475 22.61 35.99 40.16
C GLY A 475 22.74 34.46 40.31
N SER A 476 23.95 33.97 40.62
CA SER A 476 24.24 32.90 41.61
C SER A 476 25.75 32.67 41.79
N PRO A 477 26.24 32.20 42.96
CA PRO A 477 27.65 32.25 43.31
C PRO A 477 28.48 31.04 42.87
N ILE A 478 29.68 31.37 42.39
CA ILE A 478 31.01 30.71 42.51
C ILE A 478 31.03 29.23 42.94
N LEU A 479 31.52 28.37 42.04
CA LEU A 479 32.26 27.16 42.39
C LEU A 479 33.42 26.93 41.41
N HIS A 480 34.54 26.54 42.01
CA HIS A 480 35.90 26.61 41.50
C HIS A 480 36.22 25.59 40.39
N LEU A 481 37.12 26.05 39.52
CA LEU A 481 37.78 25.40 38.40
C LEU A 481 38.74 24.27 38.85
N VAL A 482 38.65 23.09 38.24
CA VAL A 482 39.81 22.20 37.99
C VAL A 482 39.68 21.67 36.57
N GLN A 483 40.56 22.15 35.70
CA GLN A 483 40.69 21.77 34.29
C GLN A 483 41.81 20.73 34.19
N GLN A 484 41.48 19.48 33.88
CA GLN A 484 42.47 18.44 33.57
C GLN A 484 42.55 18.27 32.05
N GLN A 485 43.68 18.65 31.48
CA GLN A 485 44.05 18.40 30.08
C GLN A 485 44.27 16.89 29.88
N GLN A 486 43.56 16.28 28.93
CA GLN A 486 43.91 14.97 28.39
C GLN A 486 44.62 15.15 27.03
N GLN A 487 45.86 14.69 26.98
CA GLN A 487 46.66 14.54 25.76
C GLN A 487 46.13 13.38 24.91
N PRO A 488 46.21 13.47 23.56
CA PRO A 488 45.96 12.35 22.67
C PRO A 488 47.21 11.46 22.53
N SER A 489 47.02 10.15 22.70
CA SER A 489 48.04 9.11 22.48
C SER A 489 48.22 8.79 20.97
N PRO A 490 49.44 8.41 20.53
CA PRO A 490 49.73 8.12 19.13
C PRO A 490 49.38 6.69 18.70
N VAL A 491 48.90 6.56 17.46
CA VAL A 491 48.66 5.30 16.75
C VAL A 491 49.99 4.76 16.22
N ILE A 492 50.33 3.51 16.56
CA ILE A 492 51.49 2.78 16.03
C ILE A 492 50.99 1.73 15.03
N PHE A 493 51.51 1.77 13.81
CA PHE A 493 51.40 0.72 12.80
C PHE A 493 52.44 -0.39 13.07
N TRP A 494 52.04 -1.66 12.96
CA TRP A 494 52.95 -2.80 12.78
C TRP A 494 52.52 -3.63 11.57
N PRO A 495 53.47 -4.16 10.78
CA PRO A 495 53.18 -4.88 9.54
C PRO A 495 53.02 -6.39 9.74
N GLN A 496 52.23 -6.96 8.82
CA GLN A 496 52.15 -8.33 8.28
C GLN A 496 53.18 -9.38 8.77
N SER A 497 52.68 -10.58 9.08
CA SER A 497 53.38 -11.83 8.72
C SER A 497 52.40 -12.99 8.46
N GLN A 498 52.69 -13.71 7.37
CA GLN A 498 52.17 -15.01 6.95
C GLN A 498 52.66 -16.12 7.89
N GLY A 499 51.86 -17.18 8.05
CA GLY A 499 52.34 -18.44 8.61
C GLY A 499 51.23 -19.47 8.85
N ASP A 500 51.17 -20.46 7.96
CA ASP A 500 50.43 -21.72 8.15
C ASP A 500 50.92 -22.47 9.39
N ALA A 501 50.00 -23.06 10.17
CA ALA A 501 50.19 -24.37 10.80
C ALA A 501 48.90 -24.86 11.48
N ALA A 502 48.60 -26.14 11.21
CA ALA A 502 47.56 -26.92 11.83
C ALA A 502 47.74 -27.10 13.35
N GLY A 503 46.63 -27.17 14.08
CA GLY A 503 46.62 -27.55 15.49
C GLY A 503 45.21 -27.88 15.96
N GLN A 504 44.93 -29.18 16.09
CA GLN A 504 43.73 -29.72 16.70
C GLN A 504 43.57 -29.23 18.14
N ALA A 505 42.36 -28.81 18.52
CA ALA A 505 41.94 -28.75 19.91
C ALA A 505 40.48 -29.21 20.02
N GLN A 506 40.31 -30.39 20.62
CA GLN A 506 39.03 -30.92 21.09
C GLN A 506 38.50 -30.01 22.21
N LEU A 507 37.26 -29.55 22.10
CA LEU A 507 36.50 -29.03 23.22
C LEU A 507 35.25 -29.88 23.43
N GLN A 508 35.12 -30.32 24.68
CA GLN A 508 34.08 -31.19 25.22
C GLN A 508 32.71 -30.50 25.23
N PRO A 509 31.60 -31.22 24.97
CA PRO A 509 30.25 -30.66 25.11
C PRO A 509 29.83 -30.62 26.58
N TYR A 510 29.50 -29.43 27.09
CA TYR A 510 28.76 -29.26 28.33
C TYR A 510 27.31 -29.75 28.11
N MET A 511 26.95 -30.86 28.76
CA MET A 511 25.57 -31.29 28.94
C MET A 511 24.85 -30.35 29.90
N TYR A 512 23.85 -29.62 29.40
CA TYR A 512 22.85 -28.94 30.23
C TYR A 512 21.70 -29.92 30.50
N LEU A 513 21.52 -30.32 31.75
CA LEU A 513 20.33 -31.03 32.24
C LEU A 513 19.22 -30.01 32.55
N PRO A 514 17.98 -30.20 32.05
CA PRO A 514 16.85 -29.34 32.40
C PRO A 514 16.35 -29.62 33.82
N PRO A 515 15.99 -28.60 34.62
CA PRO A 515 15.38 -28.81 35.93
C PRO A 515 13.93 -29.29 35.80
N THR A 516 13.65 -30.33 36.58
CA THR A 516 12.40 -31.07 36.73
C THR A 516 11.23 -30.19 37.19
N VAL A 517 10.08 -30.43 36.57
CA VAL A 517 8.76 -29.86 36.88
C VAL A 517 8.31 -30.27 38.29
N GLY A 518 8.12 -29.28 39.17
CA GLY A 518 7.47 -29.44 40.47
C GLY A 518 6.07 -28.82 40.45
N THR A 519 5.05 -29.67 40.48
CA THR A 519 3.64 -29.30 40.72
C THR A 519 3.44 -28.85 42.17
N ILE A 520 2.99 -27.61 42.39
CA ILE A 520 2.46 -27.14 43.68
C ILE A 520 1.11 -26.47 43.42
N ALA A 521 0.08 -26.99 44.10
CA ALA A 521 -1.29 -26.52 44.10
C ALA A 521 -1.46 -25.19 44.89
N PRO A 522 -2.50 -24.38 44.61
CA PRO A 522 -2.60 -23.02 45.12
C PRO A 522 -3.07 -22.97 46.58
N GLN A 523 -2.33 -22.25 47.43
CA GLN A 523 -2.82 -21.77 48.72
C GLN A 523 -3.52 -20.40 48.54
N GLN A 524 -4.78 -20.33 48.96
CA GLN A 524 -5.52 -19.09 49.14
C GLN A 524 -4.96 -18.33 50.35
N THR A 525 -4.33 -17.18 50.11
CA THR A 525 -4.08 -16.18 51.14
C THR A 525 -5.10 -15.06 51.03
N ASN A 526 -5.94 -15.00 52.06
CA ASN A 526 -6.97 -14.02 52.32
C ASN A 526 -6.30 -12.78 52.94
N THR A 527 -6.21 -11.67 52.19
CA THR A 527 -5.75 -10.38 52.74
C THR A 527 -6.83 -9.34 52.55
N GLY A 528 -7.63 -9.14 53.60
CA GLY A 528 -8.50 -7.99 53.73
C GLY A 528 -7.67 -6.72 53.90
N ILE A 529 -7.89 -5.75 53.02
CA ILE A 529 -7.45 -4.37 53.21
C ILE A 529 -8.67 -3.48 52.95
N ASN A 530 -9.09 -2.83 54.04
CA ASN A 530 -10.08 -1.76 54.08
C ASN A 530 -9.54 -0.53 53.32
N VAL A 531 -10.32 -0.01 52.38
CA VAL A 531 -10.10 1.33 51.79
C VAL A 531 -11.41 2.11 51.91
N PRO A 532 -11.42 3.29 52.56
CA PRO A 532 -12.63 4.07 52.76
C PRO A 532 -12.99 4.86 51.50
N TYR A 533 -14.21 4.65 51.01
CA TYR A 533 -14.83 5.47 49.96
C TYR A 533 -15.30 6.81 50.54
N SER A 534 -14.73 7.91 50.04
CA SER A 534 -15.27 9.27 50.19
C SER A 534 -16.36 9.52 49.14
N GLN A 535 -17.58 9.82 49.58
CA GLN A 535 -18.66 10.30 48.72
C GLN A 535 -18.61 11.83 48.56
N PRO A 536 -18.89 12.37 47.37
CA PRO A 536 -19.28 13.76 47.22
C PRO A 536 -20.79 13.94 47.40
N VAL A 537 -21.11 14.95 48.21
CA VAL A 537 -22.43 15.51 48.48
C VAL A 537 -23.03 16.10 47.21
N TYR A 538 -24.27 15.72 46.87
CA TYR A 538 -25.13 16.45 45.92
C TYR A 538 -26.39 16.92 46.63
N THR A 539 -26.62 18.22 46.52
CA THR A 539 -27.74 19.00 47.05
C THR A 539 -29.07 18.66 46.37
N GLN A 540 -30.13 18.59 47.19
CA GLN A 540 -31.51 18.38 46.78
C GLN A 540 -32.10 19.59 46.04
N GLY A 541 -32.88 19.31 44.98
CA GLY A 541 -33.84 20.22 44.39
C GLY A 541 -35.09 19.44 43.98
N PHE A 542 -36.21 19.76 44.61
CA PHE A 542 -37.53 19.14 44.40
C PHE A 542 -38.11 19.48 43.01
N GLY A 543 -38.75 18.50 42.39
CA GLY A 543 -39.59 18.69 41.20
C GLY A 543 -40.21 17.37 40.76
N ALA A 544 -41.44 17.11 41.20
CA ALA A 544 -42.22 15.94 40.84
C ALA A 544 -42.96 16.16 39.51
N THR A 545 -42.89 15.21 38.58
CA THR A 545 -43.96 14.86 37.63
C THR A 545 -43.75 13.45 37.04
N THR A 546 -44.73 12.59 37.31
CA THR A 546 -45.24 11.39 36.58
C THR A 546 -44.43 10.73 35.44
N PRO A 547 -44.30 9.39 35.42
CA PRO A 547 -43.71 8.64 34.31
C PRO A 547 -44.69 8.43 33.13
N PRO A 548 -44.23 8.45 31.87
CA PRO A 548 -45.05 8.04 30.74
C PRO A 548 -45.07 6.51 30.57
N ASN A 549 -46.28 5.99 30.35
CA ASN A 549 -46.53 4.62 29.92
C ASN A 549 -45.83 4.32 28.59
N VAL A 550 -45.02 3.27 28.56
CA VAL A 550 -44.46 2.69 27.33
C VAL A 550 -45.51 1.82 26.67
N TYR A 551 -46.02 2.27 25.52
CA TYR A 551 -46.88 1.48 24.63
C TYR A 551 -46.00 0.76 23.62
N ILE A 552 -46.03 -0.58 23.62
CA ILE A 552 -45.35 -1.43 22.63
C ILE A 552 -46.39 -1.81 21.57
N PRO A 553 -46.32 -1.29 20.32
CA PRO A 553 -47.15 -1.81 19.25
C PRO A 553 -46.56 -3.10 18.68
N VAL A 554 -47.24 -4.21 18.97
CA VAL A 554 -47.08 -5.49 18.26
C VAL A 554 -47.63 -5.32 16.85
N ARG A 555 -46.76 -5.30 15.83
CA ARG A 555 -47.18 -5.44 14.43
C ARG A 555 -47.26 -6.92 14.07
N GLN A 556 -48.48 -7.42 13.95
CA GLN A 556 -48.78 -8.65 13.22
C GLN A 556 -48.77 -8.35 11.71
N THR A 557 -47.89 -9.01 10.97
CA THR A 557 -47.94 -9.02 9.50
C THR A 557 -48.88 -10.15 9.06
N HIS A 558 -50.04 -9.78 8.55
CA HIS A 558 -50.90 -10.65 7.76
C HIS A 558 -50.36 -10.75 6.34
N THR A 559 -50.07 -11.97 5.90
CA THR A 559 -49.72 -12.30 4.52
C THR A 559 -51.01 -12.49 3.73
N THR A 560 -51.35 -11.53 2.86
CA THR A 560 -52.46 -11.69 1.90
C THR A 560 -51.86 -12.06 0.54
N VAL A 561 -52.06 -13.31 0.14
CA VAL A 561 -51.74 -13.82 -1.19
C VAL A 561 -52.74 -13.24 -2.18
N THR A 562 -52.30 -12.38 -3.11
CA THR A 562 -53.11 -11.93 -4.24
C THR A 562 -52.64 -12.70 -5.48
N GLY A 563 -53.39 -13.75 -5.83
CA GLY A 563 -53.24 -14.45 -7.09
C GLY A 563 -53.94 -13.67 -8.20
N SER A 564 -53.20 -13.28 -9.23
CA SER A 564 -53.74 -12.75 -10.47
C SER A 564 -54.19 -13.92 -11.36
N GLN A 565 -55.50 -14.08 -11.45
CA GLN A 565 -56.21 -14.91 -12.41
C GLN A 565 -56.25 -14.16 -13.77
N PRO A 566 -55.95 -14.81 -14.91
CA PRO A 566 -56.13 -14.17 -16.21
C PRO A 566 -57.61 -14.21 -16.62
N ASP A 567 -58.13 -13.04 -16.99
CA ASP A 567 -59.48 -12.85 -17.51
C ASP A 567 -59.65 -13.50 -18.90
N VAL A 568 -60.79 -14.19 -19.00
CA VAL A 568 -61.33 -14.85 -20.18
C VAL A 568 -62.08 -13.79 -21.01
N GLN A 569 -61.69 -13.62 -22.28
CA GLN A 569 -62.51 -12.91 -23.27
C GLN A 569 -63.67 -13.79 -23.76
N PRO A 570 -64.90 -13.26 -23.88
CA PRO A 570 -66.00 -13.95 -24.56
C PRO A 570 -66.26 -13.39 -25.97
N GLY A 571 -66.51 -14.32 -26.90
CA GLY A 571 -67.43 -14.16 -28.03
C GLY A 571 -66.85 -13.67 -29.36
N GLU A 572 -66.88 -14.52 -30.40
CA GLU A 572 -67.97 -14.57 -31.39
C GLU A 572 -67.72 -15.71 -32.39
N GLY A 573 -68.79 -16.33 -32.87
CA GLY A 573 -68.76 -17.49 -33.77
C GLY A 573 -69.39 -17.22 -35.15
N ASN A 574 -69.31 -18.26 -35.99
CA ASN A 574 -69.95 -18.47 -37.32
C ASN A 574 -69.36 -17.60 -38.45
N VAL A 575 -68.87 -18.13 -39.57
CA VAL A 575 -69.30 -19.22 -40.46
C VAL A 575 -68.09 -19.98 -41.03
#